data_AF-A0A537MU69-F1
#
_entry.id   AF-A0A537MU69-F1
#
_cell.length_a   1.000
_cell.length_b   1.000
_cell.length_c   1.000
_cell.angle_alpha   90.00
_cell.angle_beta   90.00
_cell.angle_gamma   90.00
#
_symmetry.space_group_name_H-M   'P 1'
#
loop_
_entity.id
_entity.type
_entity.pdbx_description
1 polymer ?
#
loop_
_entity_poly.entity_id
_entity_poly.type
_entity_poly.pdbx_seq_one_letter_code
_entity_poly.pdbx_strand_id
1 'polypeptide(L)'
;MMISEACRTASRRNGRVSRGPKTPEGKARPAGNATRHGLSRPATLEPGVAERIGAAALAIAGPDACKEKLDLALRIAAAHMELMRARRARAEILAAARSDDTAIQRRWTRIAMRRPRWRNANSPPGSSMTRSAPV
;
A
#
# COMPACT_ATOMS: atom_id res chain seq x y z
N MET A 1 -20.89 5.87 -19.42
CA MET A 1 -21.08 4.88 -18.32
C MET A 1 -21.88 5.54 -17.20
N MET A 2 -23.11 5.07 -16.93
CA MET A 2 -24.03 5.73 -15.99
C MET A 2 -23.91 5.11 -14.59
N ILE A 3 -23.36 5.88 -13.65
CA ILE A 3 -23.22 5.45 -12.25
C ILE A 3 -24.57 5.64 -11.57
N SER A 4 -25.15 4.57 -10.99
CA SER A 4 -26.43 4.62 -10.28
C SER A 4 -26.40 5.63 -9.12
N GLU A 5 -27.57 6.15 -8.74
CA GLU A 5 -27.66 7.17 -7.70
C GLU A 5 -27.14 6.63 -6.34
N ALA A 6 -27.45 5.37 -6.02
CA ALA A 6 -26.92 4.67 -4.86
C ALA A 6 -25.38 4.62 -4.86
N CYS A 7 -24.77 4.31 -6.00
CA CYS A 7 -23.31 4.26 -6.14
C CYS A 7 -22.69 5.66 -5.96
N ARG A 8 -23.34 6.70 -6.49
CA ARG A 8 -22.91 8.11 -6.33
C ARG A 8 -22.96 8.57 -4.88
N THR A 9 -24.02 8.23 -4.16
CA THR A 9 -24.21 8.60 -2.74
C THR A 9 -23.23 7.84 -1.84
N ALA A 10 -22.99 6.57 -2.10
CA ALA A 10 -21.97 5.78 -1.42
C ALA A 10 -20.55 6.35 -1.66
N SER A 11 -20.23 6.71 -2.91
CA SER A 11 -18.94 7.32 -3.24
C SER A 11 -18.72 8.66 -2.53
N ARG A 12 -19.74 9.53 -2.46
CA ARG A 12 -19.68 10.78 -1.68
C ARG A 12 -19.49 10.53 -0.19
N ARG A 13 -20.20 9.56 0.39
CA ARG A 13 -20.07 9.19 1.81
C ARG A 13 -18.68 8.63 2.12
N ASN A 14 -18.20 7.71 1.28
CA ASN A 14 -16.87 7.11 1.40
C ASN A 14 -15.80 8.18 1.27
N GLY A 15 -15.88 9.04 0.26
CA GLY A 15 -14.99 10.19 0.09
C GLY A 15 -15.03 11.15 1.29
N ARG A 16 -16.17 11.32 1.96
CA ARG A 16 -16.23 12.11 3.21
C ARG A 16 -15.36 11.54 4.33
N VAL A 17 -15.22 10.21 4.39
CA VAL A 17 -14.51 9.45 5.44
C VAL A 17 -13.06 9.12 5.04
N SER A 18 -12.77 8.94 3.75
CA SER A 18 -11.46 8.53 3.23
C SER A 18 -10.59 9.68 2.73
N ARG A 19 -11.10 10.91 2.74
CA ARG A 19 -10.26 12.11 2.54
C ARG A 19 -9.23 12.12 3.66
N GLY A 20 -7.99 11.78 3.31
CA GLY A 20 -6.87 11.74 4.23
C GLY A 20 -6.70 13.05 5.03
N PRO A 21 -5.76 13.06 5.98
CA PRO A 21 -5.59 14.18 6.89
C PRO A 21 -5.43 15.51 6.15
N LYS A 22 -6.28 16.48 6.49
CA LYS A 22 -6.27 17.82 5.88
C LYS A 22 -5.44 18.83 6.67
N THR A 23 -5.22 18.58 7.95
CA THR A 23 -4.44 19.47 8.81
C THR A 23 -2.94 19.13 8.74
N PRO A 24 -2.05 20.11 8.99
CA PRO A 24 -0.61 19.88 9.07
C PRO A 24 -0.25 18.77 10.07
N GLU A 25 -0.88 18.76 11.25
CA GLU A 25 -0.64 17.79 12.32
C GLU A 25 -1.09 16.39 11.89
N GLY A 26 -2.22 16.30 11.18
CA GLY A 26 -2.70 15.04 10.61
C GLY A 26 -1.76 14.50 9.54
N LYS A 27 -1.06 15.37 8.80
CA LYS A 27 -0.08 15.01 7.77
C LYS A 27 1.30 14.69 8.33
N ALA A 28 1.64 15.16 9.54
CA ALA A 28 2.95 14.94 10.15
C ALA A 28 3.26 13.44 10.38
N ARG A 29 2.28 12.65 10.84
CA ARG A 29 2.44 11.19 11.00
C ARG A 29 2.77 10.47 9.69
N PRO A 30 1.98 10.60 8.60
CA PRO A 30 2.32 9.96 7.34
C PRO A 30 3.59 10.54 6.68
N ALA A 31 3.93 11.81 6.90
CA ALA A 31 5.19 12.39 6.45
C ALA A 31 6.40 11.74 7.15
N GLY A 32 6.32 11.55 8.47
CA GLY A 32 7.35 10.84 9.24
C GLY A 32 7.58 9.40 8.76
N ASN A 33 6.54 8.71 8.26
CA ASN A 33 6.71 7.41 7.64
C ASN A 33 7.53 7.49 6.34
N ALA A 34 7.28 8.48 5.49
CA ALA A 34 8.05 8.65 4.26
C ALA A 34 9.53 8.94 4.56
N THR A 35 9.82 9.77 5.56
CA THR A 35 11.19 10.07 6.00
C THR A 35 11.87 8.85 6.63
N ARG A 36 11.19 8.16 7.56
CA ARG A 36 11.72 6.97 8.25
C ARG A 36 12.06 5.84 7.30
N HIS A 37 11.28 5.67 6.24
CA HIS A 37 11.45 4.57 5.29
C HIS A 37 12.19 4.99 4.00
N GLY A 38 12.83 6.17 3.98
CA GLY A 38 13.65 6.61 2.84
C GLY A 38 12.86 6.91 1.56
N LEU A 39 11.54 7.14 1.67
CA LEU A 39 10.63 7.47 0.56
C LEU A 39 10.49 8.98 0.34
N SER A 40 11.18 9.79 1.14
CA SER A 40 11.23 11.25 1.05
C SER A 40 12.27 11.76 0.06
N ARG A 41 13.23 10.93 -0.35
CA ARG A 41 14.40 11.34 -1.12
C ARG A 41 14.42 10.56 -2.45
N PRO A 42 14.44 11.25 -3.61
CA PRO A 42 14.47 10.59 -4.91
C PRO A 42 15.60 9.57 -5.01
N ALA A 43 15.28 8.41 -5.58
CA ALA A 43 16.21 7.30 -5.75
C ALA A 43 17.39 7.65 -6.64
N THR A 44 17.21 8.65 -7.51
CA THR A 44 18.25 9.21 -8.38
C THR A 44 19.34 9.97 -7.61
N LEU A 45 19.08 10.41 -6.37
CA LEU A 45 20.03 11.18 -5.55
C LEU A 45 20.84 10.31 -4.57
N GLU A 46 20.68 9.00 -4.63
CA GLU A 46 21.48 8.04 -3.85
C GLU A 46 22.53 7.41 -4.77
N PRO A 47 23.85 7.61 -4.52
CA PRO A 47 24.91 7.23 -5.46
C PRO A 47 24.84 5.76 -5.93
N GLY A 48 24.65 4.82 -5.01
CA GLY A 48 24.54 3.39 -5.33
C GLY A 48 23.24 2.98 -6.04
N VAL A 49 22.24 3.87 -6.07
CA VAL A 49 20.97 3.64 -6.78
C VAL A 49 20.96 4.34 -8.13
N ALA A 50 21.65 5.48 -8.27
CA ALA A 50 21.84 6.15 -9.55
C ALA A 50 22.57 5.24 -10.57
N GLU A 51 23.62 4.53 -10.14
CA GLU A 51 24.32 3.56 -11.00
C GLU A 51 23.41 2.41 -11.45
N ARG A 52 22.61 1.87 -10.52
CA ARG A 52 21.64 0.81 -10.81
C ARG A 52 20.54 1.28 -11.76
N ILE A 53 20.12 2.54 -11.64
CA ILE A 53 19.16 3.17 -12.56
C ILE A 53 19.79 3.25 -13.96
N GLY A 54 21.05 3.69 -14.07
CA GLY A 54 21.77 3.75 -15.35
C GLY A 54 21.90 2.37 -16.01
N ALA A 55 22.34 1.37 -15.26
CA ALA A 55 22.47 -0.01 -15.76
C ALA A 55 21.12 -0.60 -16.21
N ALA A 56 20.06 -0.41 -15.43
CA ALA A 56 18.72 -0.85 -15.80
C ALA A 56 18.18 -0.09 -17.03
N ALA A 57 18.45 1.21 -17.13
CA ALA A 57 18.03 2.01 -18.28
C ALA A 57 18.70 1.53 -19.58
N LEU A 58 20.00 1.20 -19.54
CA LEU A 58 20.70 0.63 -20.70
C LEU A 58 20.11 -0.73 -21.10
N ALA A 59 19.80 -1.59 -20.12
CA ALA A 59 19.16 -2.87 -20.39
C ALA A 59 17.75 -2.72 -20.99
N ILE A 60 16.99 -1.70 -20.58
CA ILE A 60 15.65 -1.41 -21.11
C ILE A 60 15.72 -0.78 -22.50
N ALA A 61 16.66 0.13 -22.73
CA ALA A 61 16.79 0.86 -23.98
C ALA A 61 17.29 -0.04 -25.13
N GLY A 62 18.09 -1.06 -24.79
CA GLY A 62 18.73 -1.95 -25.76
C GLY A 62 19.96 -1.31 -26.44
N PRO A 63 20.70 -2.09 -27.25
CA PRO A 63 21.81 -1.56 -28.03
C PRO A 63 21.33 -0.48 -29.01
N ASP A 64 22.19 0.50 -29.27
CA ASP A 64 21.96 1.60 -30.24
C ASP A 64 20.72 2.48 -29.97
N ALA A 65 20.27 2.56 -28.72
CA ALA A 65 19.16 3.41 -28.35
C ALA A 65 19.44 4.89 -28.64
N CYS A 66 18.51 5.56 -29.33
CA CYS A 66 18.55 7.00 -29.48
C CYS A 66 18.37 7.70 -28.12
N LYS A 67 18.75 8.99 -28.05
CA LYS A 67 18.71 9.77 -26.82
C LYS A 67 17.32 9.80 -26.17
N GLU A 68 16.27 9.86 -26.99
CA GLU A 68 14.88 9.88 -26.53
C GLU A 68 14.48 8.54 -25.89
N LYS A 69 14.89 7.42 -26.48
CA LYS A 69 14.67 6.08 -25.91
C LYS A 69 15.42 5.92 -24.58
N LEU A 70 16.65 6.40 -24.51
CA LEU A 70 17.45 6.35 -23.30
C LEU A 70 16.83 7.19 -22.17
N ASP A 71 16.32 8.39 -22.47
CA ASP A 71 15.65 9.25 -21.48
C ASP A 71 14.39 8.59 -20.92
N LEU A 72 13.58 7.97 -21.79
CA LEU A 72 12.41 7.21 -21.35
C LEU A 72 12.82 6.00 -20.49
N ALA A 73 13.86 5.27 -20.88
CA ALA A 73 14.38 4.14 -20.13
C ALA A 73 14.90 4.55 -18.75
N LEU A 74 15.56 5.71 -18.62
CA LEU A 74 15.99 6.29 -17.34
C LEU A 74 14.79 6.57 -16.42
N ARG A 75 13.72 7.16 -16.95
CA ARG A 75 12.49 7.42 -16.18
C ARG A 75 11.84 6.12 -15.70
N ILE A 76 11.78 5.10 -16.56
CA ILE A 76 11.25 3.77 -16.22
C ILE A 76 12.11 3.13 -15.12
N ALA A 77 13.43 3.12 -15.29
CA ALA A 77 14.36 2.55 -14.33
C ALA A 77 14.29 3.26 -12.97
N ALA A 78 14.22 4.59 -12.95
CA ALA A 78 14.05 5.36 -11.73
C ALA A 78 12.73 5.02 -11.02
N ALA A 79 11.61 4.98 -11.76
CA ALA A 79 10.31 4.61 -11.20
C ALA A 79 10.28 3.18 -10.66
N HIS A 80 10.97 2.25 -11.33
CA HIS A 80 11.11 0.87 -10.87
C HIS A 80 11.85 0.80 -9.52
N MET A 81 12.95 1.54 -9.38
CA MET A 81 13.72 1.58 -8.14
C MET A 81 12.93 2.21 -6.98
N GLU A 82 12.15 3.24 -7.24
CA GLU A 82 11.22 3.82 -6.25
C GLU A 82 10.15 2.81 -5.81
N LEU A 83 9.57 2.07 -6.76
CA LEU A 83 8.59 1.03 -6.45
C LEU A 83 9.21 -0.06 -5.57
N MET A 84 10.44 -0.48 -5.85
CA MET A 84 11.15 -1.47 -5.04
C MET A 84 11.42 -0.98 -3.62
N ARG A 85 11.77 0.30 -3.44
CA ARG A 85 11.90 0.93 -2.10
C ARG A 85 10.57 0.92 -1.35
N ALA A 86 9.49 1.35 -2.00
CA ALA A 86 8.16 1.36 -1.39
C ALA A 86 7.70 -0.06 -0.98
N ARG A 87 7.98 -1.06 -1.82
CA ARG A 87 7.68 -2.48 -1.52
C ARG A 87 8.48 -2.98 -0.33
N ARG A 88 9.77 -2.65 -0.26
CA ARG A 88 10.63 -3.00 0.89
C ARG A 88 10.13 -2.36 2.18
N ALA A 89 9.87 -1.05 2.17
CA ALA A 89 9.29 -0.34 3.32
C ALA A 89 7.97 -0.98 3.78
N ARG A 90 7.09 -1.33 2.84
CA ARG A 90 5.84 -2.04 3.15
C ARG A 90 6.11 -3.40 3.79
N ALA A 91 7.05 -4.18 3.26
CA ALA A 91 7.40 -5.49 3.81
C ALA A 91 7.96 -5.36 5.24
N GLU A 92 8.81 -4.38 5.51
CA GLU A 92 9.36 -4.09 6.84
C GLU A 92 8.24 -3.72 7.85
N ILE A 93 7.30 -2.85 7.46
CA ILE A 93 6.14 -2.50 8.29
C ILE A 93 5.28 -3.74 8.59
N LEU A 94 5.01 -4.57 7.58
CA LEU A 94 4.21 -5.77 7.74
C LEU A 94 4.92 -6.82 8.60
N ALA A 95 6.24 -6.97 8.46
CA ALA A 95 7.04 -7.86 9.28
C ALA A 95 7.03 -7.43 10.75
N ALA A 96 7.23 -6.13 11.02
CA ALA A 96 7.12 -5.58 12.36
C ALA A 96 5.72 -5.76 12.97
N ALA A 97 4.67 -5.57 12.15
CA ALA A 97 3.29 -5.73 12.61
C ALA A 97 2.89 -7.19 12.89
N ARG A 98 3.52 -8.17 12.22
CA ARG A 98 3.36 -9.59 12.52
C ARG A 98 3.94 -9.97 13.89
N SER A 99 4.98 -9.27 14.35
CA SER A 99 5.51 -9.43 15.70
C SER A 99 4.60 -8.79 16.76
N ASP A 100 3.78 -7.81 16.36
CA ASP A 100 2.77 -7.11 17.18
C ASP A 100 1.35 -7.65 16.92
N ASP A 101 1.16 -8.98 16.94
CA ASP A 101 -0.12 -9.64 16.65
C ASP A 101 -1.29 -9.10 17.51
N THR A 102 -0.97 -8.61 18.71
CA THR A 102 -1.93 -7.98 19.62
C THR A 102 -2.46 -6.61 19.14
N ALA A 103 -1.71 -5.87 18.32
CA ALA A 103 -2.09 -4.55 17.80
C ALA A 103 -3.03 -4.68 16.59
N ILE A 104 -2.76 -5.65 15.72
CA ILE A 104 -3.64 -6.03 14.61
C ILE A 104 -4.97 -6.55 15.18
N GLN A 105 -4.93 -7.43 16.19
CA GLN A 105 -6.13 -7.95 16.85
C GLN A 105 -6.95 -6.84 17.53
N ARG A 106 -6.31 -5.91 18.25
CA ARG A 106 -6.98 -4.73 18.86
C ARG A 106 -7.60 -3.79 17.84
N ARG A 107 -7.04 -3.70 16.63
CA ARG A 107 -7.61 -2.89 15.54
C ARG A 107 -8.78 -3.62 14.88
N TRP A 108 -8.68 -4.93 14.69
CA TRP A 108 -9.79 -5.76 14.19
C TRP A 108 -10.97 -5.78 15.15
N THR A 109 -10.76 -5.93 16.46
CA THR A 109 -11.85 -5.86 17.44
C THR A 109 -12.53 -4.49 17.44
N ARG A 110 -11.78 -3.40 17.29
CA ARG A 110 -12.32 -2.03 17.19
C ARG A 110 -13.10 -1.79 15.90
N ILE A 111 -12.68 -2.38 14.77
CA ILE A 111 -13.40 -2.31 13.49
C ILE A 111 -14.64 -3.20 13.54
N ALA A 112 -14.54 -4.41 14.09
CA ALA A 112 -15.64 -5.34 14.27
C ALA A 112 -16.75 -4.77 15.18
N MET A 113 -16.38 -4.06 16.25
CA MET A 113 -17.31 -3.37 17.15
C MET A 113 -18.03 -2.16 16.51
N ARG A 114 -17.55 -1.64 15.36
CA ARG A 114 -18.06 -0.42 14.72
C ARG A 114 -18.85 -0.67 13.42
N ARG A 115 -19.13 -1.92 13.04
CA ARG A 115 -19.92 -2.19 11.83
C ARG A 115 -21.42 -2.18 12.15
N PRO A 116 -22.24 -1.40 11.40
CA PRO A 116 -23.66 -1.69 11.28
C PRO A 116 -23.81 -3.09 10.66
N ARG A 117 -24.77 -3.85 11.20
CA ARG A 117 -25.25 -5.17 10.79
C ARG A 117 -25.54 -5.24 9.28
N TRP A 118 -24.51 -5.39 8.44
CA TRP A 118 -24.66 -5.95 7.10
C TRP A 118 -24.32 -7.43 7.22
N ARG A 119 -25.36 -8.21 7.54
CA ARG A 119 -25.33 -9.66 7.67
C ARG A 119 -25.67 -10.26 6.29
N ASN A 120 -24.97 -11.36 5.97
CA ASN A 120 -25.23 -12.34 4.89
C ASN A 120 -24.74 -12.00 3.49
N ALA A 121 -23.62 -12.64 3.11
CA ALA A 121 -23.48 -13.21 1.76
C ALA A 121 -22.36 -14.25 1.65
N ASN A 122 -21.37 -14.32 2.56
CA ASN A 122 -20.35 -15.38 2.53
C ASN A 122 -19.87 -15.71 3.95
N SER A 123 -20.56 -16.62 4.63
CA SER A 123 -19.93 -17.42 5.67
C SER A 123 -19.03 -18.45 4.99
N PRO A 124 -17.81 -18.74 5.49
CA PRO A 124 -17.06 -19.90 4.99
C PRO A 124 -17.89 -21.18 5.23
N PRO A 125 -17.86 -22.15 4.31
CA PRO A 125 -18.72 -23.31 4.40
C PRO A 125 -18.33 -24.16 5.62
N GLY A 126 -19.35 -24.55 6.39
CA GLY A 126 -19.42 -25.76 7.19
C GLY A 126 -18.20 -26.16 8.03
N SER A 127 -18.30 -26.00 9.34
CA SER A 127 -17.73 -26.97 10.28
C SER A 127 -18.76 -27.25 11.35
N SER A 128 -19.85 -27.90 10.95
CA SER A 128 -20.68 -28.70 11.84
C SER A 128 -19.93 -30.00 12.15
N MET A 129 -19.25 -30.05 13.28
CA MET A 129 -19.01 -31.31 14.00
C MET A 129 -19.36 -31.10 15.46
N THR A 130 -20.58 -31.47 15.80
CA THR A 130 -21.01 -31.76 17.16
C THR A 130 -20.57 -33.17 17.54
N ARG A 131 -19.89 -33.30 18.69
CA ARG A 131 -20.03 -34.32 19.74
C ARG A 131 -18.80 -34.19 20.66
N SER A 132 -18.94 -33.59 21.84
CA SER A 132 -19.43 -34.20 23.09
C SER A 132 -18.25 -34.49 24.02
N ALA A 133 -18.21 -33.78 25.14
CA ALA A 133 -17.59 -34.18 26.41
C ALA A 133 -18.56 -33.69 27.51
N PRO A 134 -18.54 -34.17 28.77
CA PRO A 134 -17.68 -35.18 29.40
C PRO A 134 -18.47 -36.27 30.19
N VAL A 135 -17.80 -37.35 30.62
CA VAL A 135 -17.63 -37.82 32.03
C VAL A 135 -16.42 -38.75 32.03
#